data_AF-A0A5J4KGE7-F1
#
_entry.id   AF-A0A5J4KGE7-F1
#
_cell.length_a   1.000
_cell.length_b   1.000
_cell.length_c   1.000
_cell.angle_alpha   90.00
_cell.angle_beta   90.00
_cell.angle_gamma   90.00
#
_symmetry.space_group_name_H-M   'P 1'
#
loop_
_entity.id
_entity.type
_entity.pdbx_description
1 polymer ?
#
loop_
_entity_poly.entity_id
_entity_poly.type
_entity_poly.pdbx_seq_one_letter_code
_entity_poly.pdbx_strand_id
1 'polypeptide(L)'
;MRQELLAWFAQEGLLLQNITTGSEDPEHDEVKVIVRAPIVALGHGREDFRECPDPVAFGYPESCLELMTLDDFHWFILRWFEGAVAAGRARCFVCNKVLDNTSGHPWDAVFVSADWHCWLVVHFDCKRYLGRDLKGRNPFEVELREPEMFDLRLTESEGQ
;
A
#
# COMPACT_ATOMS: atom_id res chain seq x y z
N MET A 1 -8.39 -4.73 -9.47
CA MET A 1 -7.03 -5.33 -9.67
C MET A 1 -6.98 -6.40 -10.77
N ARG A 2 -5.89 -6.46 -11.56
CA ARG A 2 -5.64 -7.47 -12.61
C ARG A 2 -5.23 -8.84 -12.02
N GLN A 3 -5.57 -9.95 -12.68
CA GLN A 3 -5.29 -11.30 -12.15
C GLN A 3 -3.79 -11.62 -12.05
N GLU A 4 -2.98 -11.14 -13.00
CA GLU A 4 -1.54 -11.35 -13.02
C GLU A 4 -0.86 -10.66 -11.84
N LEU A 5 -1.33 -9.46 -11.46
CA LEU A 5 -0.83 -8.76 -10.28
C LEU A 5 -1.19 -9.50 -8.99
N LEU A 6 -2.42 -10.02 -8.89
CA LEU A 6 -2.82 -10.84 -7.75
C LEU A 6 -2.00 -12.14 -7.66
N ALA A 7 -1.73 -12.79 -8.80
CA ALA A 7 -0.89 -13.98 -8.87
C ALA A 7 0.57 -13.68 -8.48
N TRP A 8 1.10 -12.54 -8.93
CA TRP A 8 2.43 -12.07 -8.54
C TRP A 8 2.51 -11.83 -7.03
N PHE A 9 1.52 -11.15 -6.43
CA PHE A 9 1.45 -11.01 -4.96
C PHE A 9 1.39 -12.35 -4.23
N ALA A 10 0.73 -13.36 -4.81
CA ALA A 10 0.71 -14.71 -4.24
C ALA A 10 2.10 -15.36 -4.25
N GLN A 11 2.84 -15.21 -5.35
CA GLN A 11 4.19 -15.74 -5.51
C GLN A 11 5.18 -15.08 -4.53
N GLU A 12 5.05 -13.77 -4.33
CA GLU A 12 5.84 -12.99 -3.37
C GLU A 12 5.39 -13.19 -1.90
N GLY A 13 4.35 -14.00 -1.65
CA GLY A 13 3.85 -14.27 -0.30
C GLY A 13 3.16 -13.07 0.37
N LEU A 14 2.68 -12.11 -0.41
CA LEU A 14 2.13 -10.84 0.05
C LEU A 14 0.61 -10.84 0.25
N LEU A 15 -0.07 -11.93 -0.11
CA LEU A 15 -1.52 -12.01 0.09
C LEU A 15 -1.86 -12.05 1.59
N LEU A 16 -2.77 -11.17 1.98
CA LEU A 16 -3.37 -11.17 3.31
C LEU A 16 -4.42 -12.28 3.37
N GLN A 17 -4.49 -12.96 4.52
CA GLN A 17 -5.48 -13.99 4.79
C GLN A 17 -6.17 -13.72 6.12
N ASN A 18 -7.50 -13.81 6.14
CA ASN A 18 -8.29 -13.82 7.36
C ASN A 18 -9.10 -15.12 7.41
N ILE A 19 -8.83 -15.93 8.43
CA ILE A 19 -9.46 -17.22 8.64
C ILE A 19 -10.45 -17.08 9.80
N THR A 20 -11.73 -17.27 9.50
CA THR A 20 -12.80 -17.29 10.51
C THR A 20 -13.38 -18.69 10.59
N THR A 21 -13.37 -19.31 11.78
CA THR A 21 -14.02 -20.59 12.07
C THR A 21 -15.36 -20.33 12.73
N GLY A 22 -16.47 -20.78 12.12
CA GLY A 22 -17.79 -20.69 12.75
C GLY A 22 -17.89 -21.63 13.94
N SER A 23 -18.34 -21.14 15.11
CA SER A 23 -18.35 -21.91 16.36
C SER A 23 -19.71 -22.53 16.71
N GLU A 24 -20.63 -22.65 15.75
CA GLU A 24 -22.04 -22.98 16.07
C GLU A 24 -22.42 -24.46 15.85
N ASP A 25 -21.57 -25.27 15.21
CA ASP A 25 -21.83 -26.72 15.05
C ASP A 25 -20.51 -27.54 15.03
N PRO A 26 -20.20 -28.34 16.08
CA PRO A 26 -19.01 -29.20 16.13
C PRO A 26 -18.94 -30.26 15.01
N GLU A 27 -20.05 -30.55 14.32
CA GLU A 27 -20.08 -31.48 13.19
C GLU A 27 -19.90 -30.79 11.82
N HIS A 28 -19.95 -29.45 11.76
CA HIS A 28 -19.82 -28.65 10.54
C HIS A 28 -18.98 -27.39 10.79
N ASP A 29 -17.69 -27.56 11.06
CA ASP A 29 -16.71 -26.45 11.10
C ASP A 29 -16.54 -25.85 9.70
N GLU A 30 -17.37 -24.86 9.35
CA GLU A 30 -17.17 -24.05 8.15
C GLU A 30 -16.01 -23.07 8.39
N VAL A 31 -14.93 -23.26 7.63
CA VAL A 31 -13.77 -22.36 7.63
C VAL A 31 -13.94 -21.36 6.50
N LYS A 32 -14.18 -20.10 6.84
CA LYS A 32 -14.20 -19.00 5.89
C LYS A 32 -12.82 -18.37 5.78
N VAL A 33 -12.18 -18.49 4.61
CA VAL A 33 -10.91 -17.83 4.30
C VAL A 33 -11.17 -16.66 3.37
N ILE A 34 -10.83 -15.45 3.83
CA ILE A 34 -10.87 -14.23 3.01
C ILE A 34 -9.43 -13.91 2.61
N VAL A 35 -9.18 -13.79 1.30
CA VAL A 35 -7.88 -13.42 0.75
C VAL A 35 -7.94 -11.99 0.21
N ARG A 36 -6.93 -11.18 0.50
CA ARG A 36 -6.82 -9.81 0.00
C ARG A 36 -5.42 -9.52 -0.52
N ALA A 37 -5.32 -8.72 -1.58
CA ALA A 37 -4.06 -8.16 -2.01
C ALA A 37 -3.51 -7.17 -0.97
N PRO A 38 -2.20 -6.86 -0.99
CA PRO A 38 -1.62 -5.77 -0.25
C PRO A 38 -2.35 -4.43 -0.43
N ILE A 39 -2.17 -3.54 0.54
CA ILE A 39 -2.86 -2.25 0.62
C ILE A 39 -1.85 -1.10 0.44
N VAL A 40 -2.29 0.01 -0.14
CA VAL A 40 -1.52 1.26 -0.16
C VAL A 40 -2.28 2.33 0.62
N ALA A 41 -1.62 3.03 1.53
CA ALA A 41 -2.22 4.05 2.36
C ALA A 41 -1.58 5.42 2.11
N LEU A 42 -2.40 6.38 1.67
CA LEU A 42 -2.04 7.80 1.53
C LEU A 42 -2.15 8.59 2.83
N GLY A 43 -2.55 7.94 3.92
CA GLY A 43 -2.90 8.54 5.20
C GLY A 43 -3.61 7.52 6.09
N HIS A 44 -4.14 7.98 7.23
CA HIS A 44 -4.76 7.11 8.23
C HIS A 44 -6.29 7.20 8.28
N GLY A 45 -6.87 8.12 7.50
CA GLY A 45 -8.30 8.32 7.37
C GLY A 45 -8.94 7.18 6.57
N ARG A 46 -10.24 7.00 6.78
CA ARG A 46 -11.03 5.94 6.11
C ARG A 46 -10.88 5.97 4.59
N GLU A 47 -10.79 7.16 4.02
CA GLU A 47 -10.74 7.37 2.57
C GLU A 47 -9.32 7.41 2.00
N ASP A 48 -8.30 7.09 2.80
CA ASP A 48 -6.89 7.18 2.40
C ASP A 48 -6.31 5.83 1.93
N PHE A 49 -7.09 4.75 2.01
CA PHE A 49 -6.66 3.41 1.60
C PHE A 49 -6.98 3.13 0.13
N ARG A 50 -6.04 2.50 -0.57
CA ARG A 50 -6.10 2.18 -1.99
C ARG A 50 -5.82 0.71 -2.24
N GLU A 51 -6.44 0.17 -3.28
CA GLU A 51 -5.89 -1.01 -3.94
C GLU A 51 -4.45 -0.71 -4.40
N CYS A 52 -3.58 -1.72 -4.43
CA CYS A 52 -2.25 -1.52 -5.00
C CYS A 52 -2.34 -1.07 -6.46
N PRO A 53 -1.60 -0.01 -6.85
CA PRO A 53 -1.51 0.41 -8.23
C PRO A 53 -0.90 -0.72 -9.08
N ASP A 54 -1.43 -0.88 -10.28
CA ASP A 54 -0.97 -1.88 -11.25
C ASP A 54 0.08 -1.26 -12.17
N PRO A 55 1.35 -1.68 -12.14
CA PRO A 55 2.40 -1.08 -12.97
C PRO A 55 2.02 -0.88 -14.44
N VAL A 56 1.27 -1.82 -15.02
CA VAL A 56 0.85 -1.74 -16.44
C VAL A 56 -0.14 -0.61 -16.67
N ALA A 57 -1.06 -0.37 -15.73
CA ALA A 57 -1.96 0.77 -15.81
C ALA A 57 -1.21 2.11 -15.77
N PHE A 58 0.00 2.12 -15.20
CA PHE A 58 0.91 3.27 -15.12
C PHE A 58 2.00 3.26 -16.21
N GLY A 59 1.82 2.49 -17.27
CA GLY A 59 2.64 2.54 -18.48
C GLY A 59 3.83 1.58 -18.53
N TYR A 60 3.95 0.67 -17.57
CA TYR A 60 4.92 -0.43 -17.68
C TYR A 60 4.45 -1.47 -18.73
N PRO A 61 5.36 -2.22 -19.36
CA PRO A 61 4.99 -3.30 -20.29
C PRO A 61 4.08 -4.33 -19.64
N GLU A 62 3.17 -4.97 -20.39
CA GLU A 62 2.24 -5.98 -19.85
C GLU A 62 2.96 -7.15 -19.15
N SER A 63 4.12 -7.54 -19.66
CA SER A 63 4.96 -8.61 -19.11
C SER A 63 5.88 -8.16 -17.97
N CYS A 64 5.77 -6.91 -17.48
CA CYS A 64 6.71 -6.38 -16.49
C CYS A 64 6.76 -7.23 -15.21
N LEU A 65 5.63 -7.79 -14.78
CA LEU A 65 5.53 -8.60 -13.56
C LEU A 65 6.32 -9.91 -13.64
N GLU A 66 6.60 -10.45 -14.83
CA GLU A 66 7.37 -11.69 -14.99
C GLU A 66 8.84 -11.54 -14.56
N LEU A 67 9.34 -10.30 -14.60
CA LEU A 67 10.73 -9.96 -14.28
C LEU A 67 10.85 -9.00 -13.09
N MET A 68 9.73 -8.48 -12.58
CA MET A 68 9.70 -7.52 -11.49
C MET A 68 9.95 -8.24 -10.17
N THR A 69 11.03 -7.87 -9.49
CA THR A 69 11.29 -8.29 -8.12
C THR A 69 10.47 -7.46 -7.12
N LEU A 70 10.39 -7.91 -5.86
CA LEU A 70 9.77 -7.10 -4.81
C LEU A 70 10.43 -5.72 -4.64
N ASP A 71 11.75 -5.63 -4.83
CA ASP A 71 12.46 -4.36 -4.76
C ASP A 71 12.08 -3.43 -5.91
N ASP A 72 11.91 -3.96 -7.13
CA ASP A 72 11.41 -3.18 -8.27
C ASP A 72 9.98 -2.67 -7.99
N PHE A 73 9.15 -3.49 -7.35
CA PHE A 73 7.80 -3.09 -6.96
C PHE A 73 7.82 -2.02 -5.85
N HIS A 74 8.73 -2.11 -4.89
CA HIS A 74 8.96 -1.05 -3.89
C HIS A 74 9.31 0.27 -4.56
N TRP A 75 10.19 0.25 -5.56
CA TRP A 75 10.53 1.44 -6.35
C TRP A 75 9.33 2.00 -7.10
N PHE A 76 8.54 1.14 -7.74
CA PHE A 76 7.31 1.56 -8.41
C PHE A 76 6.33 2.26 -7.44
N ILE A 77 6.09 1.66 -6.27
CA ILE A 77 5.21 2.25 -5.25
C ILE A 77 5.77 3.56 -4.71
N LEU A 78 7.09 3.67 -4.53
CA LEU A 78 7.72 4.93 -4.14
C LEU A 78 7.45 6.03 -5.18
N ARG A 79 7.64 5.76 -6.48
CA ARG A 79 7.33 6.73 -7.55
C ARG A 79 5.86 7.13 -7.55
N TRP A 80 4.97 6.19 -7.29
CA TRP A 80 3.55 6.48 -7.15
C TRP A 80 3.26 7.40 -5.95
N PHE A 81 3.91 7.17 -4.81
CA PHE A 81 3.81 8.07 -3.64
C PHE A 81 4.38 9.45 -3.91
N GLU A 82 5.50 9.57 -4.62
CA GLU A 82 6.04 10.89 -5.00
C GLU A 82 5.01 11.68 -5.82
N GLY A 83 4.31 11.03 -6.75
CA GLY A 83 3.18 11.63 -7.48
C GLY A 83 2.05 12.07 -6.55
N ALA A 84 1.69 11.25 -5.57
CA ALA A 84 0.67 11.57 -4.58
C ALA A 84 1.06 12.76 -3.68
N VAL A 85 2.33 12.85 -3.28
CA VAL A 85 2.88 13.97 -2.50
C VAL A 85 2.88 15.25 -3.34
N ALA A 86 3.36 15.19 -4.58
CA ALA A 86 3.35 16.34 -5.49
C ALA A 86 1.94 16.86 -5.77
N ALA A 87 0.94 15.96 -5.81
CA ALA A 87 -0.47 16.32 -5.97
C ALA A 87 -1.16 16.78 -4.66
N GLY A 88 -0.44 16.83 -3.52
CA GLY A 88 -1.00 17.20 -2.21
C GLY A 88 -2.01 16.19 -1.67
N ARG A 89 -1.96 14.94 -2.13
CA ARG A 89 -2.88 13.85 -1.74
C ARG A 89 -2.36 13.02 -0.59
N ALA A 90 -1.04 12.92 -0.45
CA ALA A 90 -0.40 12.16 0.61
C ALA A 90 -0.37 12.93 1.94
N ARG A 91 -0.66 12.22 3.03
CA ARG A 91 -0.61 12.69 4.42
C ARG A 91 0.20 11.72 5.25
N CYS A 92 0.94 12.24 6.22
CA CYS A 92 1.64 11.40 7.18
C CYS A 92 0.63 10.51 7.91
N PHE A 93 0.84 9.19 7.85
CA PHE A 93 -0.03 8.21 8.51
C PHE A 93 -0.17 8.45 10.04
N VAL A 94 0.82 9.06 10.68
CA VAL A 94 0.78 9.29 12.14
C VAL A 94 0.19 10.65 12.50
N CYS A 95 0.73 11.74 11.94
CA CYS A 95 0.34 13.09 12.36
C CYS A 95 -0.73 13.74 11.46
N ASN A 96 -1.14 13.07 10.39
CA ASN A 96 -2.17 13.47 9.43
C ASN A 96 -1.93 14.79 8.67
N LYS A 97 -0.74 15.38 8.82
CA LYS A 97 -0.33 16.55 8.05
C LYS A 97 -0.04 16.14 6.61
N VAL A 98 -0.40 17.02 5.68
CA VAL A 98 -0.05 16.88 4.26
C VAL A 98 1.46 16.77 4.14
N LEU A 99 1.92 15.84 3.31
CA LEU A 99 3.32 15.68 2.98
C LEU A 99 3.67 16.59 1.81
N ASP A 100 4.90 17.09 1.81
CA ASP A 100 5.46 17.85 0.70
C ASP A 100 6.92 17.42 0.49
N ASN A 101 7.50 17.85 -0.63
CA ASN A 101 8.91 17.57 -0.94
C ASN A 101 9.86 18.67 -0.41
N THR A 102 9.44 19.43 0.60
CA THR A 102 10.32 20.47 1.18
C THR A 102 11.35 19.84 2.11
N SER A 103 12.58 20.36 2.07
CA SER A 103 13.70 19.83 2.86
C SER A 103 13.51 19.95 4.38
N GLY A 104 12.56 20.76 4.84
CA GLY A 104 12.28 20.96 6.26
C GLY A 104 11.55 19.79 6.93
N HIS A 105 10.80 18.99 6.16
CA HIS A 105 9.94 17.93 6.69
C HIS A 105 10.00 16.66 5.81
N PRO A 106 11.14 15.94 5.81
CA PRO A 106 11.29 14.75 4.99
C PRO A 106 10.25 13.69 5.37
N TRP A 107 9.78 12.98 4.36
CA TRP A 107 8.87 11.85 4.48
C TRP A 107 9.52 10.59 3.90
N ASP A 108 8.93 9.45 4.22
CA ASP A 108 9.37 8.16 3.76
C ASP A 108 8.18 7.28 3.35
N ALA A 109 8.39 6.46 2.33
CA ALA A 109 7.56 5.30 2.06
C ALA A 109 8.03 4.13 2.93
N VAL A 110 7.09 3.45 3.60
CA VAL A 110 7.36 2.32 4.48
C VAL A 110 6.48 1.16 4.06
N PHE A 111 7.07 -0.02 3.94
CA PHE A 111 6.32 -1.26 3.81
C PHE A 111 6.18 -1.94 5.18
N VAL A 112 4.94 -2.12 5.61
CA VAL A 112 4.58 -2.82 6.85
C VAL A 112 4.25 -4.27 6.47
N SER A 113 5.23 -5.15 6.64
CA SER A 113 5.08 -6.57 6.30
C SER A 113 4.30 -7.36 7.36
N ALA A 114 4.49 -7.06 8.64
CA ALA A 114 3.78 -7.77 9.71
C ALA A 114 2.29 -7.39 9.73
N ASP A 115 1.42 -8.41 9.66
CA ASP A 115 -0.04 -8.37 9.81
C ASP A 115 -0.84 -7.53 8.78
N TRP A 116 -0.19 -6.62 8.07
CA TRP A 116 -0.86 -5.61 7.25
C TRP A 116 -0.53 -5.67 5.76
N HIS A 117 0.65 -6.17 5.37
CA HIS A 117 1.18 -6.08 3.99
C HIS A 117 0.78 -4.76 3.32
N CYS A 118 1.22 -3.64 3.92
CA CYS A 118 0.74 -2.32 3.56
C CYS A 118 1.90 -1.37 3.28
N TRP A 119 1.86 -0.73 2.12
CA TRP A 119 2.71 0.43 1.82
C TRP A 119 2.05 1.70 2.34
N LEU A 120 2.79 2.53 3.07
CA LEU A 120 2.28 3.78 3.61
C LEU A 120 3.34 4.88 3.58
N VAL A 121 2.90 6.12 3.75
CA VAL A 121 3.77 7.30 3.84
C VAL A 121 3.72 7.95 5.22
N VAL A 122 4.88 8.39 5.70
CA VAL A 122 5.03 8.93 7.05
C VAL A 122 6.15 9.98 7.07
N HIS A 123 6.03 11.00 7.91
CA HIS A 123 7.19 11.86 8.19
C HIS A 123 8.30 11.04 8.84
N PHE A 124 9.56 11.36 8.53
CA PHE A 124 10.74 10.68 9.08
C PHE A 124 10.69 10.57 10.61
N ASP A 125 10.44 11.70 11.30
CA ASP A 125 10.35 11.75 12.77
C ASP A 125 9.12 11.04 13.36
N CYS A 126 8.10 10.80 12.55
CA CYS A 126 6.86 10.15 12.96
C CYS A 126 6.96 8.61 12.91
N LYS A 127 7.93 8.05 12.18
CA LYS A 127 8.12 6.59 12.03
C LYS A 127 8.09 5.83 13.34
N ARG A 128 8.72 6.37 14.39
CA ARG A 128 8.80 5.76 15.73
C ARG A 128 7.45 5.51 16.40
N TYR A 129 6.38 6.15 15.91
CA TYR A 129 5.02 6.00 16.43
C TYR A 129 4.15 5.06 15.59
N LEU A 130 4.60 4.61 14.42
CA LEU A 130 3.80 3.78 13.51
C LEU A 130 3.27 2.51 14.18
N GLY A 131 4.10 1.81 14.95
CA GLY A 131 3.66 0.58 15.64
C GLY A 131 2.50 0.82 16.62
N ARG A 132 2.42 2.00 17.25
CA ARG A 132 1.29 2.38 18.11
C ARG A 132 0.05 2.68 17.26
N ASP A 133 0.22 3.43 16.17
CA ASP A 133 -0.89 3.88 15.32
C ASP A 133 -1.50 2.75 14.46
N LEU A 134 -0.72 1.71 14.16
CA LEU A 134 -1.18 0.47 13.49
C LEU A 134 -1.82 -0.53 14.46
N LYS A 135 -1.48 -0.46 15.75
CA LYS A 135 -1.97 -1.42 16.75
C LYS A 135 -3.50 -1.41 16.82
N GLY A 136 -4.09 -2.60 16.66
CA GLY A 136 -5.55 -2.79 16.75
C GLY A 136 -6.30 -2.41 15.48
N ARG A 137 -5.61 -2.00 14.42
CA ARG A 137 -6.24 -1.85 13.10
C ARG A 137 -6.18 -3.17 12.33
N ASN A 138 -7.22 -3.46 11.56
CA ASN A 138 -7.33 -4.67 10.76
C ASN A 138 -7.37 -4.30 9.26
N PRO A 139 -6.48 -4.86 8.42
CA PRO A 139 -6.47 -4.54 7.00
C PRO A 139 -7.72 -5.03 6.26
N PHE A 140 -8.54 -5.91 6.85
CA PHE A 140 -9.82 -6.35 6.28
C PHE A 140 -10.99 -5.41 6.61
N GLU A 141 -10.82 -4.48 7.55
CA GLU A 141 -11.86 -3.53 7.96
C GLU A 141 -11.79 -2.20 7.20
N VAL A 142 -10.72 -1.99 6.41
CA VAL A 142 -10.58 -0.79 5.60
C VAL A 142 -11.28 -0.93 4.26
N GLU A 143 -11.90 0.17 3.83
CA GLU A 143 -12.51 0.33 2.51
C GLU A 143 -11.43 0.79 1.52
N LEU A 144 -11.23 0.02 0.46
CA LEU A 144 -10.22 0.34 -0.55
C LEU A 144 -10.86 1.11 -1.70
N ARG A 145 -10.20 2.20 -2.10
CA ARG A 145 -10.53 2.94 -3.32
C ARG A 145 -9.57 2.56 -4.45
N GLU A 146 -9.96 2.87 -5.69
CA GLU A 146 -9.05 2.75 -6.82
C GLU A 146 -7.86 3.72 -6.68
N PRO A 147 -6.64 3.30 -7.08
CA PRO A 147 -5.46 4.14 -7.03
C PRO A 147 -5.59 5.33 -7.98
N GLU A 148 -5.18 6.51 -7.52
CA GLU A 148 -5.11 7.69 -8.37
C GLU A 148 -4.07 7.53 -9.49
N MET A 149 -4.39 8.08 -10.66
CA MET A 149 -3.48 8.18 -11.80
C MET A 149 -2.57 9.40 -11.63
N PHE A 150 -1.29 9.16 -11.38
CA PHE A 150 -0.24 10.17 -11.34
C PHE A 150 0.70 10.01 -12.54
N ASP A 151 1.17 11.13 -13.10
CA ASP A 151 2.20 11.09 -14.12
C ASP A 151 3.56 10.87 -13.48
N LEU A 152 4.04 9.61 -13.52
CA LEU A 152 5.29 9.18 -12.89
C LEU A 152 6.55 9.73 -13.59
N ARG A 153 6.39 10.45 -14.71
CA ARG A 153 7.48 11.12 -15.44
C ARG A 153 7.82 12.49 -14.84
N LEU A 154 6.88 13.12 -14.13
CA LEU A 154 7.07 14.47 -13.60
C LEU A 154 7.99 14.52 -12.37
N THR A 155 8.24 13.37 -11.73
CA THR A 155 9.09 13.24 -10.55
C THR A 155 10.59 13.16 -10.88
N GLU A 156 11.00 13.45 -12.13
CA GLU A 156 12.41 13.62 -12.55
C GLU A 156 12.84 15.10 -12.64
N SER A 157 11.94 16.04 -12.35
CA SER A 157 12.11 17.46 -12.73
C SER A 157 12.96 18.33 -11.79
N GLU A 158 13.59 17.80 -10.73
CA GLU A 158 14.40 18.60 -9.80
C GLU A 158 15.79 17.99 -9.55
N GLY A 159 16.48 17.62 -10.63
CA GLY A 159 17.79 16.99 -10.56
C GLY A 159 18.67 17.17 -11.78
N GLN A 160 18.65 18.34 -12.44
CA GLN A 160 19.72 18.82 -13.33
C GLN A 160 19.91 20.33 -13.20
#